data_AF-A0A1Q3FVF0-F1
#
_entry.id   AF-A0A1Q3FVF0-F1
#
_cell.length_a   1.000
_cell.length_b   1.000
_cell.length_c   1.000
_cell.angle_alpha   90.00
_cell.angle_beta   90.00
_cell.angle_gamma   90.00
#
_symmetry.space_group_name_H-M   'P 1'
#
loop_
_entity.id
_entity.type
_entity.pdbx_description
1 polymer ?
#
loop_
_entity_poly.entity_id
_entity_poly.type
_entity_poly.pdbx_seq_one_letter_code
_entity_poly.pdbx_strand_id
1 'polypeptide(L)'
;MADDEAKKAKQAEIERKRAEVRKRMEEASKAKKAKKGFMTPERKKKLRLLLRKKAAEELKKEQERKAAERRRIIEERCGKAKNLEDANEDSIKHIGKEYHNRMNTREDQKCDLEYEVKKKDCEISDLNAQVNDLRGKFVKPTLKKVSKYENKFAKLQKKAAEFNFRNQLKVVKKKEFTLEEEDKEKKPDWSKKGDSKVKEETEAEA
;
A
#
# COMPACT_ATOMS: atom_id res chain seq x y z
N MET A 1 28.42 35.57 -32.33
CA MET A 1 27.26 36.43 -32.64
C MET A 1 26.06 35.63 -33.15
N ALA A 2 26.15 34.87 -34.25
CA ALA A 2 25.00 34.10 -34.78
C ALA A 2 24.52 32.94 -33.87
N ASP A 3 25.44 32.23 -33.19
CA ASP A 3 25.08 31.12 -32.29
C ASP A 3 24.39 31.57 -30.99
N ASP A 4 24.68 32.78 -30.50
CA ASP A 4 24.08 33.31 -29.28
C ASP A 4 22.63 33.78 -29.53
N GLU A 5 22.37 34.31 -30.72
CA GLU A 5 21.03 34.73 -31.14
C GLU A 5 20.10 33.53 -31.37
N ALA A 6 20.63 32.45 -31.96
CA ALA A 6 19.90 31.18 -32.11
C ALA A 6 19.57 30.51 -30.76
N LYS A 7 20.49 30.55 -29.79
CA LYS A 7 20.24 30.06 -28.41
C LYS A 7 19.19 30.91 -27.70
N LYS A 8 19.23 32.23 -27.86
CA LYS A 8 18.27 33.16 -27.28
C LYS A 8 16.87 32.99 -27.87
N ALA A 9 16.77 32.76 -29.18
CA ALA A 9 15.50 32.45 -29.84
C ALA A 9 14.89 31.12 -29.35
N LYS A 10 15.70 30.06 -29.23
CA LYS A 10 15.27 28.77 -28.66
C LYS A 10 14.82 28.91 -27.21
N GLN A 11 15.55 29.69 -26.41
CA GLN A 11 15.20 29.94 -25.02
C GLN A 11 13.87 30.71 -24.90
N ALA A 12 13.66 31.74 -25.73
CA ALA A 12 12.42 32.50 -25.78
C ALA A 12 11.22 31.64 -26.21
N GLU A 13 11.42 30.71 -27.17
CA GLU A 13 10.38 29.78 -27.58
C GLU A 13 10.02 28.79 -26.46
N ILE A 14 11.03 28.27 -25.74
CA ILE A 14 10.83 27.40 -24.56
C ILE A 14 10.10 28.16 -23.45
N GLU A 15 10.46 29.42 -23.18
CA GLU A 15 9.79 30.27 -22.20
C GLU A 15 8.34 30.60 -22.59
N ARG A 16 8.07 30.83 -23.88
CA ARG A 16 6.71 30.99 -24.40
C ARG A 16 5.88 29.73 -24.18
N LYS A 17 6.43 28.55 -24.49
CA LYS A 17 5.77 27.25 -24.26
C LYS A 17 5.54 27.00 -22.75
N ARG A 18 6.51 27.32 -21.90
CA ARG A 18 6.37 27.24 -20.43
C ARG A 18 5.29 28.19 -19.91
N ALA A 19 5.21 29.42 -20.41
CA ALA A 19 4.20 30.40 -20.02
C ALA A 19 2.79 29.97 -20.47
N GLU A 20 2.66 29.42 -21.67
CA GLU A 20 1.42 28.87 -22.19
C GLU A 20 0.93 27.66 -21.37
N VAL A 21 1.83 26.73 -21.05
CA VAL A 21 1.51 25.57 -20.19
C VAL A 21 1.09 26.04 -18.79
N ARG A 22 1.78 27.03 -18.21
CA ARG A 22 1.41 27.62 -16.91
C ARG A 22 0.05 28.29 -16.97
N LYS A 23 -0.23 29.09 -18.00
CA LYS A 23 -1.53 29.76 -18.21
C LYS A 23 -2.65 28.73 -18.34
N ARG A 24 -2.45 27.67 -19.13
CA ARG A 24 -3.41 26.56 -19.27
C ARG A 24 -3.64 25.82 -17.95
N MET A 25 -2.59 25.60 -17.15
CA MET A 25 -2.71 24.99 -15.83
C MET A 25 -3.45 25.90 -14.83
N GLU A 26 -3.22 27.21 -14.89
CA GLU A 26 -3.90 28.19 -14.06
C GLU A 26 -5.38 28.31 -14.43
N GLU A 27 -5.70 28.36 -15.72
CA GLU A 27 -7.07 28.35 -16.25
C GLU A 27 -7.82 27.07 -15.87
N ALA A 28 -7.18 25.90 -15.99
CA ALA A 28 -7.75 24.63 -15.52
C ALA A 28 -7.98 24.62 -14.01
N SER A 29 -7.14 25.32 -13.22
CA SER A 29 -7.32 25.46 -11.78
C SER A 29 -8.46 26.42 -11.41
N LYS A 30 -8.66 27.50 -12.19
CA LYS A 30 -9.77 28.45 -12.04
C LYS A 30 -11.11 27.81 -12.46
N ALA A 31 -11.13 27.06 -13.56
CA ALA A 31 -12.30 26.33 -14.04
C ALA A 31 -12.80 25.27 -13.03
N LYS A 32 -11.91 24.67 -12.22
CA LYS A 32 -12.30 23.75 -11.14
C LYS A 32 -13.02 24.42 -9.97
N LYS A 33 -12.88 25.74 -9.79
CA LYS A 33 -13.59 26.51 -8.74
C LYS A 33 -15.00 26.94 -9.16
N ALA A 34 -15.28 27.00 -10.47
CA ALA A 34 -16.55 27.54 -10.98
C ALA A 34 -17.74 26.55 -10.99
N LYS A 35 -17.52 25.23 -10.85
CA LYS A 35 -18.64 24.26 -10.80
C LYS A 35 -19.19 24.10 -9.37
N LYS A 36 -19.98 25.09 -8.94
CA LYS A 36 -20.92 25.03 -7.82
C LYS A 36 -22.22 24.39 -8.35
N GLY A 37 -22.63 23.22 -7.83
CA GLY A 37 -24.05 22.83 -7.93
C GLY A 37 -24.49 21.40 -8.27
N PHE A 38 -23.63 20.38 -8.41
CA PHE A 38 -24.15 19.01 -8.71
C PHE A 38 -24.12 18.01 -7.54
N MET A 39 -23.32 18.25 -6.49
CA MET A 39 -23.13 17.30 -5.38
C MET A 39 -22.81 18.03 -4.07
N THR A 40 -23.34 17.53 -2.95
CA THR A 40 -22.90 18.00 -1.63
C THR A 40 -21.40 17.70 -1.44
N PRO A 41 -20.63 18.62 -0.84
CA PRO A 41 -19.19 18.42 -0.61
C PRO A 41 -18.86 17.11 0.12
N GLU A 42 -19.72 16.70 1.05
CA GLU A 42 -19.60 15.45 1.81
C GLU A 42 -19.74 14.21 0.92
N ARG A 43 -20.76 14.18 0.04
CA ARG A 43 -20.95 13.07 -0.91
C ARG A 43 -19.79 12.97 -1.89
N LYS A 44 -19.25 14.11 -2.35
CA LYS A 44 -18.05 14.16 -3.21
C LYS A 44 -16.81 13.63 -2.50
N LYS A 45 -16.64 13.93 -1.21
CA LYS A 45 -15.54 13.40 -0.39
C LYS A 45 -15.67 11.89 -0.17
N LYS A 46 -16.87 11.40 0.17
CA LYS A 46 -17.16 9.97 0.34
C LYS A 46 -16.91 9.20 -0.97
N LEU A 47 -17.34 9.73 -2.10
CA LEU A 47 -17.11 9.11 -3.41
C LEU A 47 -15.61 9.02 -3.74
N ARG A 48 -14.84 10.10 -3.55
CA ARG A 48 -13.38 10.06 -3.76
C ARG A 48 -12.68 9.05 -2.86
N LEU A 49 -13.16 8.87 -1.62
CA LEU A 49 -12.63 7.86 -0.72
C LEU A 49 -12.92 6.45 -1.25
N LEU A 50 -14.15 6.19 -1.68
CA LEU A 50 -14.56 4.90 -2.26
C LEU A 50 -13.77 4.58 -3.53
N LEU A 51 -13.57 5.57 -4.42
CA LEU A 51 -12.74 5.39 -5.62
C LEU A 51 -11.29 5.01 -5.28
N ARG A 52 -10.66 5.67 -4.30
CA ARG A 52 -9.30 5.32 -3.90
C ARG A 52 -9.22 3.96 -3.23
N LYS A 53 -10.23 3.59 -2.41
CA LYS A 53 -10.32 2.26 -1.81
C LYS A 53 -10.43 1.18 -2.89
N LYS A 54 -11.35 1.36 -3.86
CA LYS A 54 -11.49 0.46 -5.00
C LYS A 54 -10.22 0.38 -5.84
N ALA A 55 -9.57 1.51 -6.12
CA ALA A 55 -8.32 1.52 -6.86
C ALA A 55 -7.18 0.80 -6.12
N ALA A 56 -7.09 0.93 -4.79
CA ALA A 56 -6.10 0.22 -3.99
C ALA A 56 -6.38 -1.29 -3.94
N GLU A 57 -7.65 -1.68 -3.85
CA GLU A 57 -8.08 -3.08 -3.89
C GLU A 57 -7.79 -3.73 -5.26
N GLU A 58 -8.16 -3.06 -6.35
CA GLU A 58 -7.86 -3.48 -7.73
C GLU A 58 -6.35 -3.60 -7.96
N LEU A 59 -5.56 -2.64 -7.48
CA LEU A 59 -4.10 -2.69 -7.59
C LEU A 59 -3.52 -3.91 -6.87
N LYS A 60 -4.02 -4.24 -5.67
CA LYS A 60 -3.59 -5.42 -4.92
C LYS A 60 -3.99 -6.71 -5.66
N LYS A 61 -5.22 -6.78 -6.16
CA LYS A 61 -5.72 -7.93 -6.93
C LYS A 61 -4.91 -8.16 -8.21
N GLU A 62 -4.52 -7.08 -8.90
CA GLU A 62 -3.66 -7.16 -10.07
C GLU A 62 -2.25 -7.64 -9.73
N GLN A 63 -1.67 -7.18 -8.61
CA GLN A 63 -0.39 -7.67 -8.12
C GLN A 63 -0.43 -9.16 -7.82
N GLU A 64 -1.49 -9.63 -7.15
CA GLU A 64 -1.69 -11.06 -6.87
C GLU A 64 -1.85 -11.87 -8.16
N ARG A 65 -2.63 -11.39 -9.13
CA ARG A 65 -2.77 -12.02 -10.45
C ARG A 65 -1.42 -12.11 -11.18
N LYS A 66 -0.65 -11.02 -11.18
CA LYS A 66 0.68 -10.97 -11.83
C LYS A 66 1.67 -11.90 -11.12
N ALA A 67 1.61 -12.01 -9.80
CA ALA A 67 2.45 -12.93 -9.03
C ALA A 67 2.08 -14.40 -9.29
N ALA A 68 0.78 -14.71 -9.37
CA ALA A 68 0.30 -16.04 -9.73
C ALA A 68 0.72 -16.43 -11.16
N GLU A 69 0.54 -15.54 -12.13
CA GLU A 69 0.98 -15.77 -13.51
C GLU A 69 2.50 -15.92 -13.60
N ARG A 70 3.27 -15.12 -12.86
CA ARG A 70 4.73 -15.30 -12.76
C ARG A 70 5.09 -16.69 -12.25
N ARG A 71 4.39 -17.21 -11.24
CA ARG A 71 4.64 -18.57 -10.73
C ARG A 71 4.31 -19.63 -11.78
N ARG A 72 3.16 -19.51 -12.45
CA ARG A 72 2.75 -20.41 -13.54
C ARG A 72 3.78 -20.44 -14.67
N ILE A 73 4.24 -19.27 -15.13
CA ILE A 73 5.25 -19.18 -16.20
C ILE A 73 6.59 -19.78 -15.76
N ILE A 74 7.00 -19.60 -14.50
CA ILE A 74 8.23 -20.21 -13.98
C ILE A 74 8.10 -21.73 -13.96
N GLU A 75 6.97 -22.26 -13.50
CA GLU A 75 6.71 -23.71 -13.48
C GLU A 75 6.71 -24.30 -14.89
N GLU A 76 6.03 -23.64 -15.84
CA GLU A 76 6.01 -24.04 -17.25
C GLU A 76 7.41 -23.98 -17.89
N ARG A 77 8.17 -22.91 -17.63
CA ARG A 77 9.51 -22.75 -18.22
C ARG A 77 10.55 -23.67 -17.60
N CYS A 78 10.54 -23.84 -16.27
CA CYS A 78 11.55 -24.63 -15.58
C CYS A 78 11.26 -26.14 -15.68
N GLY A 79 9.98 -26.52 -15.72
CA GLY A 79 9.56 -27.92 -15.76
C GLY A 79 9.95 -28.70 -14.50
N LYS A 80 9.83 -30.02 -14.56
CA LYS A 80 10.28 -30.92 -13.49
C LYS A 80 11.79 -31.14 -13.58
N ALA A 81 12.43 -31.32 -12.43
CA ALA A 81 13.83 -31.73 -12.39
C ALA A 81 14.01 -33.07 -13.12
N LYS A 82 15.13 -33.23 -13.83
CA LYS A 82 15.46 -34.52 -14.44
C LYS A 82 15.79 -35.54 -13.37
N ASN A 83 15.36 -36.79 -13.58
CA ASN A 83 15.64 -37.89 -12.67
C ASN A 83 17.14 -38.21 -12.70
N LEU A 84 17.79 -38.14 -11.53
CA LEU A 84 19.22 -38.42 -11.38
C LEU A 84 19.49 -39.77 -10.71
N GLU A 85 18.52 -40.28 -9.93
CA GLU A 85 18.66 -41.52 -9.14
C GLU A 85 18.77 -42.78 -10.03
N ASP A 86 18.05 -42.82 -11.15
CA ASP A 86 18.03 -43.98 -12.07
C ASP A 86 18.94 -43.79 -13.30
N ALA A 87 19.78 -42.75 -13.31
CA ALA A 87 20.54 -42.34 -14.50
C ALA A 87 21.94 -42.99 -14.55
N ASN A 88 22.31 -43.52 -15.72
CA ASN A 88 23.67 -44.01 -15.99
C ASN A 88 24.70 -42.85 -16.04
N GLU A 89 25.99 -43.15 -15.85
CA GLU A 89 27.07 -42.14 -15.81
C GLU A 89 27.12 -41.26 -17.08
N ASP A 90 26.96 -41.86 -18.26
CA ASP A 90 26.92 -41.13 -19.52
C ASP A 90 25.68 -40.22 -19.64
N SER A 91 24.53 -40.69 -19.13
CA SER A 91 23.31 -39.90 -19.06
C SER A 91 23.47 -38.69 -18.15
N ILE A 92 24.14 -38.84 -17.01
CA ILE A 92 24.44 -37.74 -16.07
C ILE A 92 25.34 -36.68 -16.75
N LYS A 93 26.40 -37.12 -17.46
CA LYS A 93 27.29 -36.22 -18.23
C LYS A 93 26.52 -35.46 -19.32
N HIS A 94 25.61 -36.13 -20.03
CA HIS A 94 24.78 -35.49 -21.05
C HIS A 94 23.83 -34.45 -20.44
N ILE A 95 23.15 -34.79 -19.35
CA ILE A 95 22.25 -33.89 -18.62
C ILE A 95 22.98 -32.64 -18.14
N GLY A 96 24.20 -32.79 -17.59
CA GLY A 96 25.03 -31.66 -17.15
C GLY A 96 25.36 -30.70 -18.30
N LYS A 97 25.76 -31.22 -19.47
CA LYS A 97 26.04 -30.40 -20.66
C LYS A 97 24.80 -29.68 -21.16
N GLU A 98 23.65 -30.35 -21.18
CA GLU A 98 22.38 -29.73 -21.61
C GLU A 98 21.95 -28.59 -20.67
N TYR A 99 22.03 -28.79 -19.36
CA TYR A 99 21.72 -27.72 -18.40
C TYR A 99 22.68 -26.54 -18.54
N HIS A 100 23.97 -26.80 -18.74
CA HIS A 100 24.96 -25.74 -18.95
C HIS A 100 24.66 -24.93 -20.22
N ASN A 101 24.40 -25.59 -21.36
CA ASN A 101 24.03 -24.93 -22.60
C ASN A 101 22.76 -24.11 -22.44
N ARG A 102 21.74 -24.69 -21.80
CA ARG A 102 20.48 -24.01 -21.50
C ARG A 102 20.71 -22.78 -20.60
N MET A 103 21.56 -22.87 -19.59
CA MET A 103 21.90 -21.75 -18.72
C MET A 103 22.54 -20.61 -19.52
N ASN A 104 23.51 -20.91 -20.39
CA ASN A 104 24.17 -19.92 -21.24
C ASN A 104 23.16 -19.19 -22.14
N THR A 105 22.26 -19.91 -22.82
CA THR A 105 21.22 -19.28 -23.66
C THR A 105 20.25 -18.42 -22.83
N ARG A 106 19.93 -18.81 -21.59
CA ARG A 106 19.03 -18.03 -20.73
C ARG A 106 19.71 -16.77 -20.19
N GLU A 107 21.01 -16.82 -19.91
CA GLU A 107 21.77 -15.65 -19.50
C GLU A 107 21.89 -14.64 -20.65
N ASP A 108 22.16 -15.11 -21.86
CA ASP A 108 22.17 -14.27 -23.07
C ASP A 108 20.85 -13.51 -23.26
N GLN A 109 19.73 -14.23 -23.24
CA GLN A 109 18.39 -13.63 -23.30
C GLN A 109 18.10 -12.66 -22.15
N LYS A 110 18.61 -12.94 -20.95
CA LYS A 110 18.46 -12.07 -19.79
C LYS A 110 19.24 -10.77 -19.98
N CYS A 111 20.48 -10.84 -20.47
CA CYS A 111 21.30 -9.67 -20.78
C CYS A 111 20.62 -8.73 -21.77
N ASP A 112 20.07 -9.27 -22.86
CA ASP A 112 19.33 -8.48 -23.85
C ASP A 112 18.12 -7.76 -23.24
N LEU A 113 17.30 -8.49 -22.48
CA LEU A 113 16.12 -7.94 -21.81
C LEU A 113 16.49 -6.87 -20.77
N GLU A 114 17.55 -7.09 -19.99
CA GLU A 114 18.05 -6.11 -19.01
C GLU A 114 18.52 -4.83 -19.69
N TYR A 115 19.21 -4.94 -20.83
CA TYR A 115 19.63 -3.80 -21.62
C TYR A 115 18.43 -3.01 -22.16
N GLU A 116 17.43 -3.68 -22.73
CA GLU A 116 16.21 -3.03 -23.22
C GLU A 116 15.44 -2.30 -22.10
N VAL A 117 15.31 -2.93 -20.92
CA VAL A 117 14.66 -2.32 -19.76
C VAL A 117 15.42 -1.06 -19.33
N LYS A 118 16.75 -1.15 -19.24
CA LYS A 118 17.59 -0.01 -18.87
C LYS A 118 17.48 1.14 -19.86
N LYS A 119 17.41 0.84 -21.16
CA LYS A 119 17.19 1.85 -22.21
C LYS A 119 15.85 2.56 -22.01
N LYS A 120 14.77 1.80 -21.78
CA LYS A 120 13.43 2.36 -21.51
C LYS A 120 13.39 3.17 -20.21
N ASP A 121 14.11 2.77 -19.17
CA ASP A 121 14.22 3.53 -17.93
C ASP A 121 14.91 4.89 -18.15
N CYS A 122 15.97 4.93 -18.96
CA CYS A 122 16.59 6.18 -19.39
C CYS A 122 15.62 7.06 -20.17
N GLU A 123 14.91 6.51 -21.17
CA GLU A 123 13.90 7.25 -21.94
C GLU A 123 12.78 7.82 -21.05
N ILE A 124 12.29 7.04 -20.08
CA ILE A 124 11.29 7.49 -19.10
C ILE A 124 11.84 8.62 -18.23
N SER A 125 13.10 8.51 -17.78
CA SER A 125 13.76 9.56 -16.99
C SER A 125 13.86 10.86 -17.79
N ASP A 126 14.28 10.78 -19.06
CA ASP A 126 14.42 11.93 -19.94
C ASP A 126 13.08 12.60 -20.23
N LEU A 127 12.04 11.81 -20.55
CA LEU A 127 10.68 12.31 -20.75
C LEU A 127 10.12 12.94 -19.47
N ASN A 128 10.37 12.35 -18.30
CA ASN A 128 9.98 12.94 -17.02
C ASN A 128 10.69 14.27 -16.76
N ALA A 129 11.97 14.38 -17.08
CA ALA A 129 12.73 15.63 -16.98
C ALA A 129 12.15 16.71 -17.90
N GLN A 130 11.87 16.38 -19.17
CA GLN A 130 11.25 17.29 -20.13
C GLN A 130 9.87 17.77 -19.67
N VAL A 131 9.01 16.87 -19.17
CA VAL A 131 7.69 17.23 -18.62
C VAL A 131 7.82 18.15 -17.41
N ASN A 132 8.79 17.90 -16.53
CA ASN A 132 9.04 18.75 -15.35
C ASN A 132 9.55 20.14 -15.75
N ASP A 133 10.42 20.23 -16.75
CA ASP A 133 10.93 21.49 -17.28
C ASP A 133 9.83 22.32 -17.96
N LEU A 134 8.90 21.68 -18.68
CA LEU A 134 7.76 22.36 -19.30
C LEU A 134 6.73 22.84 -18.26
N ARG A 135 6.45 22.02 -17.24
CA ARG A 135 5.56 22.39 -16.12
C ARG A 135 6.20 23.43 -15.19
N GLY A 136 7.52 23.57 -15.26
CA GLY A 136 8.35 24.39 -14.40
C GLY A 136 8.76 23.64 -13.14
N LYS A 137 10.08 23.51 -12.92
CA LYS A 137 10.70 22.90 -11.73
C LYS A 137 10.11 23.41 -10.39
N PHE A 138 9.64 24.65 -10.38
CA PHE A 138 8.94 25.29 -9.28
C PHE A 138 7.47 25.55 -9.64
N VAL A 139 6.63 24.52 -9.58
CA VAL A 139 5.18 24.74 -9.45
C VAL A 139 4.98 25.40 -8.10
N LYS A 140 4.88 26.74 -8.05
CA LYS A 140 4.71 27.50 -6.80
C LYS A 140 3.57 26.88 -5.99
N PRO A 141 3.85 26.16 -4.90
CA PRO A 141 2.79 25.56 -4.10
C PRO A 141 1.96 26.71 -3.55
N THR A 142 0.64 26.67 -3.74
CA THR A 142 -0.24 27.68 -3.13
C THR A 142 -0.08 27.55 -1.62
N LEU A 143 0.56 28.54 -0.98
CA LEU A 143 0.76 28.57 0.46
C LEU A 143 -0.60 28.51 1.15
N LYS A 144 -0.92 27.35 1.74
CA LYS A 144 -2.09 27.21 2.61
C LYS A 144 -1.64 27.61 4.01
N LYS A 145 -2.44 28.44 4.69
CA LYS A 145 -2.26 28.70 6.12
C LYS A 145 -2.54 27.40 6.86
N VAL A 146 -1.49 26.67 7.20
CA VAL A 146 -1.57 25.45 8.01
C VAL A 146 -1.15 25.86 9.42
N SER A 147 -2.12 25.86 10.34
CA SER A 147 -1.83 25.98 11.77
C SER A 147 -1.01 24.76 12.22
N LYS A 148 0.16 24.98 12.83
CA LYS A 148 1.06 23.92 13.32
C LYS A 148 0.38 22.99 14.35
N TYR A 149 -0.68 23.47 15.00
CA TYR A 149 -1.37 22.78 16.10
C TYR A 149 -2.71 22.15 15.72
N GLU A 150 -3.35 22.57 14.63
CA GLU A 150 -4.69 22.10 14.24
C GLU A 150 -4.72 20.59 13.94
N ASN A 151 -3.67 20.07 13.30
CA ASN A 151 -3.53 18.62 13.05
C ASN A 151 -3.18 17.82 14.31
N LYS A 152 -2.57 18.45 15.33
CA LYS A 152 -2.29 17.81 16.63
C LYS A 152 -3.55 17.79 17.51
N PHE A 153 -4.33 18.88 17.50
CA PHE A 153 -5.61 18.99 18.21
C PHE A 153 -6.67 18.03 17.64
N ALA A 154 -6.77 17.90 16.32
CA ALA A 154 -7.69 16.95 15.70
C ALA A 154 -7.36 15.48 16.02
N LYS A 155 -6.08 15.13 16.24
CA LYS A 155 -5.67 13.80 16.73
C LYS A 155 -6.04 13.58 18.20
N LEU A 156 -5.89 14.61 19.03
CA LEU A 156 -6.31 14.55 20.44
C LEU A 156 -7.84 14.40 20.56
N GLN A 157 -8.61 15.16 19.79
CA GLN A 157 -10.07 15.08 19.79
C GLN A 157 -10.59 13.74 19.29
N LYS A 158 -9.97 13.14 18.26
CA LYS A 158 -10.34 11.79 17.80
C LYS A 158 -10.06 10.71 18.83
N LYS A 159 -8.88 10.73 19.46
CA LYS A 159 -8.55 9.79 20.55
C LYS A 159 -9.45 9.99 21.78
N ALA A 160 -9.76 11.24 22.12
CA ALA A 160 -10.69 11.54 23.21
C ALA A 160 -12.13 11.11 22.88
N ALA A 161 -12.59 11.28 21.64
CA ALA A 161 -13.91 10.81 21.21
C ALA A 161 -13.99 9.28 21.14
N GLU A 162 -12.96 8.59 20.65
CA GLU A 162 -12.86 7.12 20.67
C GLU A 162 -12.81 6.56 22.10
N PHE A 163 -12.09 7.22 23.00
CA PHE A 163 -11.99 6.82 24.40
C PHE A 163 -13.31 7.08 25.15
N ASN A 164 -13.96 8.23 24.93
CA ASN A 164 -15.23 8.53 25.60
C ASN A 164 -16.40 7.67 25.07
N PHE A 165 -16.51 7.44 23.76
CA PHE A 165 -17.62 6.62 23.23
C PHE A 165 -17.51 5.13 23.57
N ARG A 166 -16.30 4.54 23.54
CA ARG A 166 -16.13 3.11 23.83
C ARG A 166 -16.22 2.81 25.33
N ASN A 167 -15.80 3.74 26.18
CA ASN A 167 -15.74 3.52 27.63
C ASN A 167 -17.03 3.92 28.37
N GLN A 168 -17.87 4.80 27.80
CA GLN A 168 -19.19 5.15 28.37
C GLN A 168 -20.36 4.32 27.84
N LEU A 169 -20.18 3.53 26.78
CA LEU A 169 -21.20 2.56 26.37
C LEU A 169 -21.11 1.34 27.30
N LYS A 170 -21.98 1.29 28.33
CA LYS A 170 -22.33 0.03 28.98
C LYS A 170 -22.93 -0.89 27.91
N VAL A 171 -22.13 -1.82 27.39
CA VAL A 171 -22.67 -2.93 26.60
C VAL A 171 -23.54 -3.74 27.56
N VAL A 172 -24.85 -3.52 27.51
CA VAL A 172 -25.81 -4.39 28.18
C VAL A 172 -25.69 -5.74 27.48
N LYS A 173 -24.95 -6.66 28.09
CA LYS A 173 -24.97 -8.08 27.70
C LYS A 173 -26.36 -8.61 28.00
N LYS A 174 -27.32 -8.42 27.08
CA LYS A 174 -28.55 -9.20 27.08
C LYS A 174 -28.17 -10.64 26.78
N LYS A 175 -28.18 -11.50 27.80
CA LYS A 175 -28.08 -12.96 27.70
C LYS A 175 -29.40 -13.56 27.18
N GLU A 176 -30.00 -12.99 26.14
CA GLU A 176 -31.25 -13.48 25.54
C GLU A 176 -31.07 -13.93 24.08
N PHE A 177 -29.86 -13.84 23.52
CA PHE A 177 -29.59 -14.22 22.12
C PHE A 177 -28.35 -15.10 21.93
N THR A 178 -27.85 -15.73 22.99
CA THR A 178 -26.94 -16.89 22.89
C THR A 178 -27.75 -18.13 23.15
N LEU A 179 -27.96 -18.88 22.08
CA LEU A 179 -28.61 -20.18 22.01
C LEU A 179 -28.20 -21.04 23.20
N GLU A 180 -29.22 -21.51 23.91
CA GLU A 180 -29.21 -22.34 25.10
C GLU A 180 -28.84 -23.77 24.70
N GLU A 181 -27.56 -24.03 24.50
CA GLU A 181 -27.03 -25.40 24.45
C GLU A 181 -25.56 -25.33 24.83
N GLU A 182 -25.17 -26.09 25.85
CA GLU A 182 -23.80 -26.19 26.39
C GLU A 182 -23.41 -25.22 27.52
N ASP A 183 -24.13 -25.27 28.64
CA ASP A 183 -23.53 -24.94 29.96
C ASP A 183 -23.64 -26.17 30.87
N LYS A 184 -22.57 -26.97 30.90
CA LYS A 184 -22.42 -28.13 31.78
C LYS A 184 -22.42 -27.67 33.23
N GLU A 185 -23.37 -28.21 33.97
CA GLU A 185 -23.58 -28.12 35.42
C GLU A 185 -22.28 -28.02 36.23
N LYS A 186 -21.94 -26.81 36.69
CA LYS A 186 -21.12 -26.63 37.89
C LYS A 186 -22.05 -26.25 39.03
N LYS A 187 -22.26 -27.22 39.93
CA LYS A 187 -23.05 -27.03 41.15
C LYS A 187 -22.55 -25.78 41.93
N PRO A 188 -23.43 -24.88 42.38
CA PRO A 188 -23.02 -23.63 43.01
C PRO A 188 -22.46 -23.83 44.43
N ASP A 189 -21.56 -22.92 44.82
CA ASP A 189 -20.72 -22.93 46.03
C ASP A 189 -21.48 -22.58 47.34
N TRP A 190 -22.66 -23.17 47.53
CA TRP A 190 -23.38 -23.22 48.80
C TRP A 190 -23.70 -24.66 49.23
N SER A 191 -23.25 -25.65 48.45
CA SER A 191 -23.44 -27.09 48.71
C SER A 191 -22.40 -27.71 49.65
N LYS A 192 -21.47 -26.94 50.24
CA LYS A 192 -20.54 -27.44 51.26
C LYS A 192 -20.94 -26.94 52.64
N LYS A 193 -21.79 -27.71 53.33
CA LYS A 193 -22.09 -27.55 54.75
C LYS A 193 -20.96 -28.14 55.60
N GLY A 194 -20.40 -27.28 56.44
CA GLY A 194 -19.90 -27.50 57.81
C GLY A 194 -19.17 -28.80 58.16
N ASP A 195 -17.89 -28.66 58.51
CA ASP A 195 -17.34 -29.40 59.65
C ASP A 195 -16.49 -28.48 60.54
N SER A 196 -16.61 -28.77 61.81
CA SER A 196 -16.18 -28.13 63.05
C SER A 196 -14.67 -27.86 63.18
N LYS A 197 -14.28 -26.79 63.91
CA LYS A 197 -13.93 -26.87 65.34
C LYS A 197 -13.11 -25.65 65.79
N VAL A 198 -13.67 -24.98 66.80
CA VAL A 198 -13.11 -23.93 67.65
C VAL A 198 -11.87 -24.45 68.39
N LYS A 199 -10.80 -23.64 68.46
CA LYS A 199 -10.02 -23.52 69.70
C LYS A 199 -9.38 -22.13 69.84
N GLU A 200 -9.87 -21.47 70.86
CA GLU A 200 -9.45 -20.25 71.55
C GLU A 200 -8.12 -20.48 72.28
N GLU A 201 -7.25 -19.46 72.36
CA GLU A 201 -6.82 -18.83 73.62
C GLU A 201 -5.67 -17.84 73.40
N THR A 202 -5.75 -16.81 74.22
CA THR A 202 -5.02 -15.54 74.34
C THR A 202 -3.67 -15.67 75.05
N GLU A 203 -2.80 -14.67 74.80
CA GLU A 203 -1.69 -14.10 75.63
C GLU A 203 -1.00 -14.95 76.74
N ALA A 204 0.34 -15.00 76.71
CA ALA A 204 1.22 -14.42 77.76
C ALA A 204 2.72 -14.69 77.49
N GLU A 205 3.48 -13.59 77.40
CA GLU A 205 4.77 -13.28 78.05
C GLU A 205 5.69 -14.41 78.55
N ALA A 206 6.88 -14.52 77.92
CA ALA A 206 8.23 -14.62 78.52
C ALA A 206 9.29 -14.88 77.43
#